data_AF-A0A821DXE3-F1
#
_entry.id   AF-A0A821DXE3-F1
#
_cell.length_a   1.000
_cell.length_b   1.000
_cell.length_c   1.000
_cell.angle_alpha   90.00
_cell.angle_beta   90.00
_cell.angle_gamma   90.00
#
_symmetry.space_group_name_H-M   'P 1'
#
loop_
_entity.id
_entity.type
_entity.pdbx_description
1 polymer ?
#
loop_
_entity_poly.entity_id
_entity_poly.type
_entity_poly.pdbx_seq_one_letter_code
_entity_poly.pdbx_strand_id
1 'polypeptide(L)'
;MIDLIDECLGTTALTIYDVGNGGASGDPPCLSYTVVNDPSRNIATSGVGGICDNGPLFNTSIGGRWIRFVGTGGTIIPLTSPGVNHCGAFLTGWFNGTLPSIVGTIVSGDVCFETGGFMCLILIPVSVVHCSSFYVYFLPPMLICDSRYCTI
;
A
#
# COMPACT_ATOMS: atom_id res chain seq x y z
N MET A 1 -15.70 12.57 13.02
CA MET A 1 -16.33 13.28 11.89
C MET A 1 -16.18 12.33 10.71
N ILE A 2 -17.28 11.72 10.29
CA ILE A 2 -17.30 10.73 9.20
C ILE A 2 -17.34 11.54 7.91
N ASP A 3 -16.31 11.45 7.07
CA ASP A 3 -16.38 12.02 5.73
C ASP A 3 -17.14 11.04 4.82
N LEU A 4 -18.32 11.47 4.42
CA LEU A 4 -19.16 10.80 3.44
C LEU A 4 -18.71 11.23 2.05
N ILE A 5 -18.05 10.33 1.33
CA ILE A 5 -18.02 10.35 -0.14
C ILE A 5 -18.48 8.98 -0.60
N ASP A 6 -19.79 8.84 -0.73
CA ASP A 6 -20.43 7.86 -1.60
C ASP A 6 -21.31 8.65 -2.56
N GLU A 7 -20.95 8.70 -3.83
CA GLU A 7 -21.94 8.76 -4.91
C GLU A 7 -21.46 7.97 -6.14
N CYS A 8 -22.12 6.82 -6.30
CA CYS A 8 -22.56 6.21 -7.54
C CYS A 8 -21.66 5.15 -8.22
N LEU A 9 -22.10 3.88 -8.07
CA LEU A 9 -22.24 2.79 -9.06
C LEU A 9 -21.64 1.44 -8.58
N GLY A 10 -22.45 0.67 -7.82
CA GLY A 10 -22.53 -0.79 -7.93
C GLY A 10 -21.25 -1.64 -7.80
N THR A 11 -20.20 -1.17 -7.12
CA THR A 11 -18.95 -1.92 -6.94
C THR A 11 -18.44 -1.73 -5.51
N THR A 12 -17.80 -2.75 -4.94
CA THR A 12 -17.26 -2.77 -3.57
C THR A 12 -16.47 -1.49 -3.26
N ALA A 13 -17.00 -0.64 -2.37
CA ALA A 13 -16.49 0.72 -2.15
C ALA A 13 -15.13 0.74 -1.41
N LEU A 14 -14.26 1.68 -1.81
CA LEU A 14 -13.06 2.04 -1.05
C LEU A 14 -13.45 2.34 0.40
N THR A 15 -12.81 1.66 1.34
CA THR A 15 -12.99 1.93 2.78
C THR A 15 -11.63 2.12 3.45
N ILE A 16 -11.46 3.23 4.16
CA ILE A 16 -10.25 3.56 4.92
C ILE A 16 -10.65 3.88 6.35
N TYR A 17 -10.00 3.25 7.34
CA TYR A 17 -10.23 3.53 8.75
C TYR A 17 -9.01 3.22 9.60
N ASP A 18 -8.90 3.85 10.77
CA ASP A 18 -7.81 3.66 11.70
C ASP A 18 -8.11 2.58 12.74
N VAL A 19 -7.09 1.80 13.09
CA VAL A 19 -7.02 0.96 14.29
C VAL A 19 -6.04 1.61 15.25
N GLY A 20 -6.41 1.73 16.53
CA GLY A 20 -5.62 2.48 17.51
C GLY A 20 -5.62 3.97 17.22
N ASN A 21 -4.45 4.60 17.26
CA ASN A 21 -4.25 6.02 16.90
C ASN A 21 -3.95 6.20 15.39
N GLY A 22 -4.17 5.16 14.58
CA GLY A 22 -3.78 5.11 13.18
C GLY A 22 -2.28 4.90 13.01
N GLY A 23 -1.86 4.64 11.77
CA GLY A 23 -0.46 4.28 11.47
C GLY A 23 0.53 5.45 11.46
N ALA A 24 0.18 6.60 12.04
CA ALA A 24 0.96 7.83 11.97
C ALA A 24 1.52 8.29 13.34
N SER A 25 1.17 7.63 14.43
CA SER A 25 1.82 7.76 15.74
C SER A 25 2.92 6.70 15.86
N GLY A 26 4.02 6.98 16.57
CA GLY A 26 5.12 6.02 16.81
C GLY A 26 4.75 4.79 17.66
N ASP A 27 3.46 4.45 17.73
CA ASP A 27 2.89 3.32 18.44
C ASP A 27 3.26 1.99 17.76
N PRO A 28 3.18 0.85 18.46
CA PRO A 28 3.48 -0.45 17.88
C PRO A 28 2.60 -0.75 16.66
N PRO A 29 3.18 -1.12 15.50
CA PRO A 29 2.44 -1.21 14.23
C PRO A 29 1.41 -2.34 14.14
N CYS A 30 1.45 -3.32 15.06
CA CYS A 30 0.40 -4.34 15.17
C CYS A 30 -0.81 -3.90 16.01
N LEU A 31 -0.70 -2.77 16.70
CA LEU A 31 -1.75 -2.21 17.56
C LEU A 31 -2.28 -0.87 17.03
N SER A 32 -1.47 -0.14 16.25
CA SER A 32 -1.85 1.14 15.65
C SER A 32 -1.47 1.17 14.17
N TYR A 33 -2.47 1.15 13.29
CA TYR A 33 -2.30 1.14 11.83
C TYR A 33 -3.57 1.61 11.14
N THR A 34 -3.45 1.97 9.87
CA THR A 34 -4.60 2.34 9.03
C THR A 34 -4.96 1.19 8.10
N VAL A 35 -6.22 0.80 8.08
CA VAL A 35 -6.75 -0.21 7.16
C VAL A 35 -7.14 0.45 5.85
N VAL A 36 -6.72 -0.18 4.75
CA VAL A 36 -7.09 0.21 3.39
C VAL A 36 -7.75 -0.98 2.71
N ASN A 37 -9.05 -0.89 2.49
CA ASN A 37 -9.83 -1.81 1.68
C ASN A 37 -10.13 -1.14 0.34
N ASP A 38 -9.28 -1.39 -0.65
CA ASP A 38 -9.40 -0.80 -1.97
C ASP A 38 -9.26 -1.88 -3.05
N PRO A 39 -10.38 -2.35 -3.64
CA PRO A 39 -10.35 -3.37 -4.69
C PRO A 39 -9.48 -3.01 -5.89
N SER A 40 -9.34 -1.72 -6.21
CA SER A 40 -8.54 -1.27 -7.35
C SER A 40 -7.04 -1.47 -7.16
N ARG A 41 -6.57 -1.77 -5.93
CA ARG A 41 -5.16 -2.09 -5.66
C ARG A 41 -4.72 -3.47 -6.14
N ASN A 42 -5.67 -4.33 -6.51
CA ASN A 42 -5.34 -5.66 -7.00
C ASN A 42 -4.55 -5.58 -8.31
N ILE A 43 -3.51 -6.41 -8.47
CA ILE A 43 -2.75 -6.48 -9.73
C ILE A 43 -3.61 -6.86 -10.93
N ALA A 44 -4.73 -7.56 -10.77
CA ALA A 44 -5.66 -7.88 -11.86
C ALA A 44 -6.40 -6.64 -12.39
N THR A 45 -6.41 -5.54 -11.62
CA THR A 45 -6.97 -4.26 -12.06
C THR A 45 -6.00 -3.59 -13.03
N SER A 46 -6.39 -3.44 -14.29
CA SER A 46 -5.61 -2.72 -15.30
C SER A 46 -5.57 -1.21 -14.99
N GLY A 47 -4.47 -0.54 -15.32
CA GLY A 47 -4.25 0.89 -15.05
C GLY A 47 -4.19 1.75 -16.31
N VAL A 48 -4.98 2.84 -16.36
CA VAL A 48 -4.85 3.92 -17.34
C VAL A 48 -5.10 5.29 -16.66
N GLY A 49 -4.15 5.69 -15.78
CA GLY A 49 -3.95 7.07 -15.29
C GLY A 49 -4.82 7.58 -14.13
N GLY A 50 -4.20 8.34 -13.21
CA GLY A 50 -4.89 9.24 -12.26
C GLY A 50 -4.83 8.86 -10.78
N ILE A 51 -4.51 7.61 -10.43
CA ILE A 51 -4.40 7.18 -9.02
C ILE A 51 -2.94 7.22 -8.58
N CYS A 52 -2.67 7.88 -7.44
CA CYS A 52 -1.33 8.01 -6.89
C CYS A 52 -1.35 7.90 -5.36
N ASP A 53 -0.36 7.18 -4.81
CA ASP A 53 -0.13 7.07 -3.36
C ASP A 53 0.70 8.25 -2.81
N ASN A 54 0.42 9.48 -3.26
CA ASN A 54 1.07 10.72 -2.78
C ASN A 54 0.19 11.56 -1.84
N GLY A 55 -1.05 11.12 -1.61
CA GLY A 55 -2.04 11.86 -0.84
C GLY A 55 -1.81 11.86 0.68
N PRO A 56 -2.68 12.55 1.44
CA PRO A 56 -2.59 12.68 2.91
C PRO A 56 -2.59 11.35 3.68
N LEU A 57 -3.07 10.26 3.06
CA LEU A 57 -2.98 8.92 3.63
C LEU A 57 -1.52 8.53 3.89
N PHE A 58 -0.61 8.77 2.94
CA PHE A 58 0.79 8.39 3.04
C PHE A 58 1.66 9.56 3.52
N ASN A 59 1.31 10.79 3.15
CA ASN A 59 2.05 11.98 3.53
C ASN A 59 1.72 12.40 4.97
N THR A 60 2.48 11.87 5.93
CA THR A 60 2.34 12.17 7.35
C THR A 60 3.59 12.82 7.91
N SER A 61 3.51 13.38 9.13
CA SER A 61 4.63 14.01 9.83
C SER A 61 5.79 13.07 10.15
N ILE A 62 5.57 11.75 10.14
CA ILE A 62 6.63 10.75 10.36
C ILE A 62 7.22 10.20 9.06
N GLY A 63 6.86 10.79 7.91
CA GLY A 63 7.39 10.42 6.60
C GLY A 63 6.71 9.21 5.94
N GLY A 64 5.61 8.73 6.51
CA GLY A 64 4.87 7.58 5.99
C GLY A 64 3.75 7.14 6.93
N ARG A 65 3.11 6.02 6.64
CA ARG A 65 2.06 5.47 7.49
C ARG A 65 2.13 3.95 7.56
N TRP A 66 1.89 3.40 8.74
CA TRP A 66 1.63 1.97 8.91
C TRP A 66 0.25 1.61 8.34
N ILE A 67 0.24 0.82 7.28
CA ILE A 67 -0.93 0.45 6.50
C ILE A 67 -1.10 -1.06 6.48
N ARG A 68 -2.34 -1.51 6.69
CA ARG A 68 -2.78 -2.88 6.46
C ARG A 68 -3.74 -2.91 5.27
N PHE A 69 -3.40 -3.68 4.24
CA PHE A 69 -4.30 -3.92 3.13
C PHE A 69 -5.26 -5.07 3.43
N VAL A 70 -6.51 -4.94 3.01
CA VAL A 70 -7.56 -5.96 3.19
C VAL A 70 -8.49 -6.03 1.99
N GLY A 71 -9.31 -7.09 1.93
CA GLY A 71 -10.39 -7.23 0.97
C GLY A 71 -9.95 -7.75 -0.39
N THR A 72 -10.79 -7.55 -1.40
CA THR A 72 -10.58 -8.06 -2.77
C THR A 72 -9.46 -7.35 -3.52
N GLY A 73 -8.98 -6.22 -3.00
CA GLY A 73 -7.78 -5.56 -3.47
C GLY A 73 -6.53 -6.41 -3.27
N GLY A 74 -6.54 -7.30 -2.29
CA GLY A 74 -5.37 -8.03 -1.82
C GLY A 74 -4.95 -7.60 -0.42
N THR A 75 -4.08 -8.39 0.18
CA THR A 75 -3.66 -8.25 1.59
C THR A 75 -2.16 -8.01 1.76
N ILE A 76 -1.37 -8.29 0.73
CA ILE A 76 0.07 -8.09 0.72
C ILE A 76 0.51 -7.38 -0.55
N ILE A 77 1.63 -6.66 -0.50
CA ILE A 77 2.29 -6.15 -1.70
C ILE A 77 2.93 -7.35 -2.44
N PRO A 78 2.77 -7.48 -3.77
CA PRO A 78 3.32 -8.61 -4.51
C PRO A 78 4.83 -8.70 -4.36
N LEU A 79 5.36 -9.92 -4.19
CA LEU A 79 6.81 -10.17 -3.99
C LEU A 79 7.57 -10.35 -5.31
N THR A 80 6.85 -10.33 -6.42
CA THR A 80 7.37 -10.40 -7.77
C THR A 80 6.73 -9.30 -8.57
N SER A 81 7.47 -8.78 -9.53
CA SER A 81 6.94 -7.85 -10.50
C SER A 81 5.67 -8.37 -11.18
N PRO A 82 4.57 -7.60 -11.16
CA PRO A 82 3.43 -7.84 -12.04
C PRO A 82 3.59 -7.13 -13.40
N GLY A 83 4.66 -6.36 -13.64
CA GLY A 83 4.82 -5.46 -14.78
C GLY A 83 4.20 -4.08 -14.55
N VAL A 84 4.06 -3.30 -15.63
CA VAL A 84 3.49 -1.93 -15.62
C VAL A 84 1.98 -1.94 -15.88
N ASN A 85 1.30 -0.83 -15.57
CA ASN A 85 -0.14 -0.64 -15.81
C ASN A 85 -1.07 -1.58 -15.02
N HIS A 86 -0.71 -1.86 -13.77
CA HIS A 86 -1.50 -2.65 -12.83
C HIS A 86 -1.96 -1.82 -11.63
N CYS A 87 -2.90 -2.37 -10.87
CA CYS A 87 -3.50 -1.78 -9.68
C CYS A 87 -4.02 -0.34 -9.87
N GLY A 88 -4.50 -0.01 -11.06
CA GLY A 88 -5.04 1.31 -11.37
C GLY A 88 -4.00 2.42 -11.54
N ALA A 89 -2.71 2.09 -11.70
CA ALA A 89 -1.61 3.05 -11.86
C ALA A 89 -0.68 2.68 -13.02
N PHE A 90 0.12 3.65 -13.51
CA PHE A 90 1.12 3.40 -14.55
C PHE A 90 2.37 2.74 -13.96
N LEU A 91 2.94 3.35 -12.91
CA LEU A 91 4.08 2.83 -12.16
C LEU A 91 3.58 1.90 -11.05
N THR A 92 3.87 0.62 -11.22
CA THR A 92 3.40 -0.44 -10.34
C THR A 92 4.48 -0.77 -9.32
N GLY A 93 4.13 -0.66 -8.03
CA GLY A 93 5.00 -1.02 -6.91
C GLY A 93 4.86 -2.49 -6.49
N TRP A 94 5.99 -3.21 -6.44
CA TRP A 94 6.10 -4.56 -5.87
C TRP A 94 7.23 -4.61 -4.82
N PHE A 95 7.11 -5.48 -3.82
CA PHE A 95 8.05 -5.57 -2.71
C PHE A 95 9.26 -6.43 -3.09
N ASN A 96 10.41 -5.78 -3.24
CA ASN A 96 11.71 -6.40 -3.47
C ASN A 96 12.37 -6.75 -2.14
N GLY A 97 11.89 -7.82 -1.52
CA GLY A 97 12.37 -8.29 -0.23
C GLY A 97 11.71 -9.60 0.19
N THR A 98 12.00 -10.01 1.42
CA THR A 98 11.36 -11.19 2.03
C THR A 98 10.44 -10.73 3.15
N LEU A 99 9.19 -11.18 3.15
CA LEU A 99 8.27 -10.88 4.24
C LEU A 99 8.73 -11.54 5.55
N PRO A 100 8.52 -10.89 6.71
CA PRO A 100 8.89 -11.47 7.99
C PRO A 100 8.05 -12.71 8.27
N SER A 101 8.70 -13.82 8.60
CA SER A 101 8.02 -15.06 9.03
C SER A 101 7.73 -15.06 10.53
N ILE A 102 8.59 -14.41 11.32
CA ILE A 102 8.47 -14.34 12.78
C ILE A 102 7.52 -13.21 13.17
N VAL A 103 6.48 -13.55 13.93
CA VAL A 103 5.50 -12.58 14.45
C VAL A 103 6.18 -11.50 15.30
N GLY A 104 5.77 -10.25 15.10
CA GLY A 104 6.29 -9.07 15.81
C GLY A 104 7.63 -8.57 15.29
N THR A 105 8.25 -9.25 14.33
CA THR A 105 9.53 -8.81 13.74
C THR A 105 9.27 -7.80 12.64
N ILE A 106 9.90 -6.62 12.74
CA ILE A 106 9.94 -5.62 11.68
C ILE A 106 11.16 -5.93 10.80
N VAL A 107 10.96 -6.01 9.49
CA VAL A 107 12.05 -6.09 8.50
C VAL A 107 11.95 -4.90 7.54
N SER A 108 13.11 -4.39 7.15
CA SER A 108 13.22 -3.40 6.09
C SER A 108 13.35 -4.09 4.74
N GLY A 109 12.83 -3.45 3.71
CA GLY A 109 13.02 -3.83 2.31
C GLY A 109 12.69 -2.64 1.43
N ASP A 110 12.58 -2.88 0.13
CA ASP A 110 12.23 -1.83 -0.81
C ASP A 110 10.97 -2.22 -1.59
N VAL A 111 10.10 -1.25 -1.86
CA VAL A 111 9.14 -1.37 -2.96
C VAL A 111 9.80 -0.83 -4.20
N CYS A 112 9.90 -1.70 -5.20
CA CYS A 112 10.39 -1.39 -6.52
C CYS A 112 9.23 -0.95 -7.42
N PHE A 113 9.38 0.19 -8.09
CA PHE A 113 8.41 0.68 -9.07
C PHE A 113 8.98 0.55 -10.48
N GLU A 114 8.20 -0.10 -11.34
CA GLU A 114 8.59 -0.39 -12.72
C GLU A 114 8.01 0.61 -13.72
N THR A 115 8.71 0.77 -14.84
CA THR A 115 8.24 1.50 -16.01
C THR A 115 8.52 0.67 -17.28
N GLY A 116 7.91 1.04 -18.41
CA GLY A 116 8.15 0.37 -19.68
C GLY A 116 9.64 0.42 -20.05
N GLY A 117 10.34 -0.71 -19.90
CA GLY A 117 11.77 -0.87 -20.22
C GLY A 117 12.70 -1.06 -19.02
N PHE A 118 12.24 -0.86 -17.77
CA PHE A 118 13.05 -1.09 -16.57
C PHE A 118 12.27 -1.90 -15.52
N MET A 119 12.81 -3.08 -15.17
CA MET A 119 12.27 -3.94 -14.11
C MET A 119 12.37 -3.32 -12.71
N CYS A 120 13.17 -2.26 -12.55
CA CYS A 120 13.17 -1.46 -11.33
C CYS A 120 13.74 -0.08 -11.61
N LEU A 121 12.89 0.93 -11.64
CA LEU A 121 13.33 2.32 -11.84
C LEU A 121 13.53 3.03 -10.50
N ILE A 122 12.60 2.84 -9.58
CA ILE A 122 12.56 3.57 -8.30
C ILE A 122 12.48 2.54 -7.19
N LEU A 123 13.42 2.64 -6.25
CA LEU A 123 13.39 1.89 -5.00
C LEU A 123 12.92 2.82 -3.89
N ILE A 124 11.84 2.44 -3.23
CA ILE A 124 11.29 3.14 -2.08
C ILE A 124 11.51 2.29 -0.85
N PRO A 125 12.32 2.74 0.13
CA PRO A 125 12.53 1.99 1.35
C PRO A 125 11.24 1.94 2.16
N VAL A 126 10.88 0.74 2.60
CA VAL A 126 9.70 0.47 3.41
C VAL A 126 10.07 -0.44 4.58
N SER A 127 9.16 -0.53 5.55
CA SER A 127 9.25 -1.54 6.61
C SER A 127 7.99 -2.39 6.62
N VAL A 128 8.09 -3.64 7.03
CA VAL A 128 6.93 -4.53 7.16
C VAL A 128 7.05 -5.34 8.45
N VAL A 129 5.92 -5.53 9.12
CA VAL A 129 5.81 -6.35 10.34
C VAL A 129 4.78 -7.47 10.14
N HIS A 130 5.07 -8.65 10.68
CA HIS A 130 4.11 -9.76 10.72
C HIS A 130 3.30 -9.71 12.02
N CYS A 131 2.01 -9.39 11.93
CA CYS A 131 1.10 -9.23 13.07
C CYS A 131 0.20 -10.47 13.24
N SER A 132 0.82 -11.65 13.39
CA SER A 132 0.18 -12.96 13.53
C SER A 132 -0.50 -13.49 12.27
N SER A 133 -1.53 -12.82 11.75
CA SER A 133 -2.31 -13.31 10.59
C SER A 133 -2.31 -12.34 9.40
N PHE A 134 -1.64 -11.20 9.54
CA PHE A 134 -1.59 -10.16 8.52
C PHE A 134 -0.28 -9.40 8.58
N TYR A 135 0.02 -8.69 7.51
CA TYR A 135 1.16 -7.79 7.41
C TYR A 135 0.71 -6.34 7.54
N VAL A 136 1.58 -5.53 8.15
CA VAL A 136 1.42 -4.07 8.20
C VAL A 136 2.70 -3.45 7.65
N TYR A 137 2.54 -2.53 6.71
CA TYR A 137 3.63 -1.90 5.97
C TYR A 137 3.76 -0.45 6.36
N PHE A 138 4.97 0.01 6.68
CA PHE A 138 5.27 1.43 6.76
C PHE A 138 5.58 1.94 5.35
N LEU A 139 4.65 2.73 4.80
CA LEU A 139 4.71 3.20 3.42
C LEU A 139 4.86 4.73 3.38
N PRO A 140 5.94 5.26 2.79
CA PRO A 140 6.08 6.70 2.54
C PRO A 140 5.18 7.17 1.40
N PRO A 141 4.97 8.49 1.24
CA PRO A 141 4.25 9.01 0.08
C PRO A 141 5.08 8.86 -1.20
N MET A 142 4.39 8.59 -2.31
CA MET A 142 5.01 8.57 -3.63
C MET A 142 5.33 9.99 -4.11
N LEU A 143 6.54 10.20 -4.65
CA LEU A 143 6.97 11.49 -5.18
C LEU A 143 6.59 11.68 -6.66
N ILE A 144 6.37 10.59 -7.39
CA ILE A 144 6.00 10.60 -8.81
C ILE A 144 4.55 10.17 -8.93
N CYS A 145 3.73 11.04 -9.55
CA CYS A 145 2.32 10.75 -9.82
C CYS A 145 2.15 9.58 -10.80
N ASP A 146 0.99 8.95 -10.75
CA ASP A 146 0.69 7.65 -11.38
C ASP A 146 1.50 6.48 -10.83
N SER A 147 1.97 6.55 -9.58
CA SER A 147 2.61 5.45 -8.86
C SER A 147 1.79 4.94 -7.70
N ARG A 148 1.71 3.61 -7.56
CA ARG A 148 0.90 3.00 -6.50
C ARG A 148 1.49 1.71 -5.94
N TYR A 149 1.35 1.53 -4.62
CA TYR A 149 1.58 0.26 -3.96
C TYR A 149 0.46 -0.71 -4.34
N CYS A 150 0.77 -1.70 -5.19
CA CYS A 150 -0.18 -2.74 -5.58
C CYS A 150 -0.32 -3.81 -4.50
N THR A 151 -1.36 -4.63 -4.61
CA THR A 151 -1.63 -5.74 -3.68
C THR A 151 -2.11 -7.01 -4.39
N ILE A 152 -1.93 -8.15 -3.71
CA ILE A 152 -2.42 -9.50 -4.07
C ILE A 152 -3.10 -10.20 -2.90
#